data_AF-A0A9W5R6Z0-F1
#
_entry.id   AF-A0A9W5R6Z0-F1
#
_cell.length_a   1.000
_cell.length_b   1.000
_cell.length_c   1.000
_cell.angle_alpha   90.00
_cell.angle_beta   90.00
_cell.angle_gamma   90.00
#
_symmetry.space_group_name_H-M   'P 1'
#
loop_
_entity.id
_entity.type
_entity.pdbx_description
1 polymer ?
#
loop_
_entity_poly.entity_id
_entity_poly.type
_entity_poly.pdbx_seq_one_letter_code
_entity_poly.pdbx_strand_id
1 'polypeptide(L)'
;MILITGMYNVIPEGKSAIVKNIGNVEAGPIYTQQAVETVITGFGPIFISIAIFFFAFTTLLAYYYIAETTLTYLDRQLKYGWLKPVLKFGFLIMVYIGSVESASLLWNLGDLGIGSMAWLNLIAILLLSKIALKVLKDYETQKKEGKDPVFNPKNVGIEGLTFWEERSKEVERKSSREKVIVDDNLKL
;
A
#
# COMPACT_ATOMS: atom_id res chain seq x y z
N MET A 1 10.38 14.30 17.68
CA MET A 1 11.00 15.62 17.39
C MET A 1 10.08 16.76 17.81
N ILE A 2 8.89 16.94 17.19
CA ILE A 2 7.90 17.99 17.56
C ILE A 2 7.65 18.09 19.07
N LEU A 3 7.39 16.96 19.74
CA LEU A 3 7.13 16.95 21.19
C LEU A 3 8.38 17.26 22.03
N ILE A 4 9.56 16.82 21.58
CA ILE A 4 10.83 16.99 22.29
C ILE A 4 11.29 18.45 22.24
N THR A 5 11.10 19.10 21.09
CA THR A 5 11.47 20.50 20.86
C THR A 5 10.39 21.48 21.33
N GLY A 6 9.24 20.99 21.78
CA GLY A 6 8.12 21.82 22.19
C GLY A 6 7.40 22.55 21.06
N MET A 7 7.70 22.27 19.79
CA MET A 7 7.18 23.03 18.64
C MET A 7 5.79 22.57 18.21
N TYR A 8 4.81 22.73 19.10
CA TYR A 8 3.40 22.40 18.87
C TYR A 8 2.48 23.37 19.62
N ASN A 9 1.24 23.49 19.13
CA ASN A 9 0.15 24.13 19.86
C ASN A 9 -0.90 23.09 20.23
N VAL A 10 -1.54 23.25 21.39
CA VAL A 10 -2.69 22.46 21.83
C VAL A 10 -3.83 23.43 22.09
N ILE A 11 -4.78 23.46 21.14
CA ILE A 11 -5.95 24.32 21.19
C ILE A 11 -7.19 23.42 21.07
N PRO A 12 -7.90 23.13 22.17
CA PRO A 12 -9.14 22.38 22.11
C PRO A 12 -10.21 23.18 21.38
N GLU A 13 -11.09 22.50 20.65
CA GLU A 13 -12.19 23.15 19.94
C GLU A 13 -13.03 24.01 20.90
N GLY A 14 -13.22 25.28 20.55
CA GLY A 14 -14.02 26.24 21.32
C GLY A 14 -13.42 26.70 22.65
N LYS A 15 -12.16 26.35 22.97
CA LYS A 15 -11.49 26.77 24.22
C LYS A 15 -10.20 27.56 23.94
N SER A 16 -9.74 28.28 24.97
CA SER A 16 -8.42 28.92 24.94
C SER A 16 -7.30 27.88 24.80
N ALA A 17 -6.21 28.26 24.15
CA ALA A 17 -5.04 27.42 23.98
C ALA A 17 -4.50 26.94 25.35
N ILE A 18 -4.27 25.64 25.47
CA ILE A 18 -3.63 25.03 26.65
C ILE A 18 -2.11 25.20 26.55
N VAL A 19 -1.57 24.98 25.35
CA VAL A 19 -0.15 25.17 25.03
C VAL A 19 -0.07 25.94 23.72
N LYS A 20 0.74 27.00 23.68
CA LYS A 20 0.93 27.82 22.47
C LYS A 20 2.40 28.20 22.32
N ASN A 21 3.19 27.28 21.81
CA ASN A 21 4.63 27.48 21.66
C ASN A 21 4.99 28.07 20.29
N ILE A 22 4.11 27.93 19.29
CA ILE A 22 4.40 28.28 17.90
C ILE A 22 3.27 29.11 17.26
N GLY A 23 3.30 30.43 17.50
CA GLY A 23 2.45 31.41 16.80
C GLY A 23 0.97 31.02 16.64
N ASN A 24 0.30 31.59 15.62
CA ASN A 24 -1.00 31.10 15.15
C ASN A 24 -0.77 30.29 13.87
N VAL A 25 -0.19 29.10 14.02
CA VAL A 25 0.12 28.23 12.88
C VAL A 25 -0.74 26.97 12.97
N GLU A 26 -1.40 26.62 11.86
CA GLU A 26 -2.18 25.38 11.74
C GLU A 26 -1.28 24.16 11.89
N ALA A 27 -1.85 23.08 12.43
CA ALA A 27 -1.15 21.82 12.59
C ALA A 27 -0.78 21.25 11.21
N GLY A 28 0.50 20.91 11.02
CA GLY A 28 0.96 20.41 9.74
C GLY A 28 2.48 20.34 9.61
N PRO A 29 2.99 20.25 8.37
CA PRO A 29 4.43 20.12 8.08
C PRO A 29 5.30 21.19 8.74
N ILE A 30 4.73 22.38 8.95
CA ILE A 30 5.42 23.52 9.55
C ILE A 30 5.83 23.28 11.01
N TYR A 31 5.12 22.43 11.76
CA TYR A 31 5.50 22.05 13.13
C TYR A 31 6.81 21.25 13.08
N THR A 32 6.94 20.35 12.10
CA THR A 32 8.17 19.60 11.84
C THR A 32 9.29 20.53 11.40
N GLN A 33 9.03 21.47 10.48
CA GLN A 33 10.04 22.43 10.01
C GLN A 33 10.60 23.27 11.15
N GLN A 34 9.73 23.81 11.99
CA GLN A 34 10.12 24.59 13.16
C GLN A 34 10.82 23.73 14.22
N ALA A 35 10.43 22.48 14.38
CA ALA A 35 11.14 21.55 15.25
C ALA A 35 12.57 21.27 14.74
N VAL A 36 12.79 21.06 13.45
CA VAL A 36 14.15 20.89 12.90
C VAL A 36 14.97 22.16 13.05
N GLU A 37 14.35 23.34 12.87
CA GLU A 37 15.03 24.63 13.02
C GLU A 37 15.66 24.81 14.42
N THR A 38 15.09 24.20 15.46
CA THR A 38 15.68 24.22 16.82
C THR A 38 16.99 23.44 16.94
N VAL A 39 17.25 22.50 16.02
CA VAL A 39 18.44 21.63 16.03
C VAL A 39 19.43 22.03 14.94
N ILE A 40 18.93 22.41 13.75
CA ILE A 40 19.71 22.81 12.58
C ILE A 40 19.19 24.17 12.09
N THR A 41 19.60 25.23 12.79
CA THR A 41 19.17 26.61 12.51
C THR A 41 19.56 27.06 11.10
N GLY A 42 18.66 27.73 10.41
CA GLY A 42 18.85 28.32 9.08
C GLY A 42 18.70 27.36 7.91
N PHE A 43 18.89 26.05 8.11
CA PHE A 43 18.84 25.05 7.05
C PHE A 43 17.69 24.04 7.20
N GLY A 44 17.18 23.84 8.42
CA GLY A 44 16.14 22.84 8.73
C GLY A 44 14.88 22.93 7.86
N PRO A 45 14.20 24.08 7.78
CA PRO A 45 12.98 24.26 6.98
C PRO A 45 13.18 24.02 5.48
N ILE A 46 14.31 24.45 4.93
CA ILE A 46 14.65 24.25 3.51
C ILE A 46 14.81 22.76 3.22
N PHE A 47 15.60 22.07 4.05
CA PHE A 47 15.81 20.63 3.95
C PHE A 47 14.48 19.85 3.99
N ILE A 48 13.63 20.15 4.98
CA ILE A 48 12.33 19.47 5.13
C ILE A 48 11.41 19.77 3.94
N SER A 49 11.41 20.99 3.41
CA SER A 49 10.59 21.35 2.24
C SER A 49 11.00 20.54 1.00
N ILE A 50 12.30 20.40 0.75
CA ILE A 50 12.83 19.58 -0.36
C ILE A 50 12.49 18.09 -0.15
N ALA A 51 12.64 17.58 1.07
CA ALA A 51 12.32 16.19 1.39
C ALA A 51 10.83 15.88 1.17
N ILE A 52 9.94 16.76 1.65
CA ILE A 52 8.48 16.62 1.46
C ILE A 52 8.12 16.69 -0.01
N PHE A 53 8.77 17.54 -0.81
CA PHE A 53 8.54 17.60 -2.25
C PHE A 53 8.79 16.25 -2.93
N PHE A 54 9.96 15.63 -2.71
CA PHE A 54 10.26 14.32 -3.31
C PHE A 54 9.37 13.21 -2.77
N PHE A 55 9.07 13.23 -1.46
CA PHE A 55 8.18 12.25 -0.84
C PHE A 55 6.75 12.34 -1.42
N ALA A 56 6.19 13.56 -1.50
CA ALA A 56 4.88 13.78 -2.09
C ALA A 56 4.86 13.43 -3.59
N PHE A 57 5.90 13.80 -4.34
CA PHE A 57 6.00 13.51 -5.77
C PHE A 57 5.99 12.00 -6.05
N THR A 58 6.85 11.24 -5.37
CA THR A 58 6.91 9.78 -5.51
C THR A 58 5.61 9.11 -5.06
N THR A 59 4.99 9.62 -4.00
CA THR A 59 3.67 9.14 -3.53
C THR A 59 2.58 9.38 -4.57
N LEU A 60 2.51 10.57 -5.17
CA LEU A 60 1.55 10.89 -6.24
C LEU A 60 1.72 9.96 -7.45
N LEU A 61 2.96 9.72 -7.89
CA LEU A 61 3.24 8.80 -8.99
C LEU A 61 2.81 7.36 -8.66
N ALA A 62 3.07 6.89 -7.44
CA ALA A 62 2.65 5.58 -6.99
C ALA A 62 1.12 5.44 -7.00
N TYR A 63 0.39 6.44 -6.48
CA TYR A 63 -1.08 6.43 -6.51
C TYR A 63 -1.64 6.46 -7.92
N TYR A 64 -1.08 7.28 -8.83
CA TYR A 64 -1.48 7.28 -10.23
C TYR A 64 -1.24 5.91 -10.88
N TYR A 65 -0.08 5.30 -10.64
CA TYR A 65 0.25 3.98 -11.16
C TYR A 65 -0.71 2.89 -10.65
N ILE A 66 -1.03 2.89 -9.36
CA ILE A 66 -2.00 1.95 -8.76
C ILE A 66 -3.38 2.15 -9.40
N ALA A 67 -3.81 3.39 -9.60
CA ALA A 67 -5.09 3.69 -10.23
C ALA A 67 -5.13 3.26 -11.70
N GLU A 68 -4.06 3.54 -12.46
CA GLU A 68 -3.98 3.19 -13.89
C GLU A 68 -3.89 1.67 -14.11
N THR A 69 -3.16 0.95 -13.25
CA THR A 69 -3.08 -0.52 -13.30
C THR A 69 -4.41 -1.17 -12.93
N THR A 70 -5.08 -0.69 -11.88
CA THR A 70 -6.43 -1.14 -11.50
C THR A 70 -7.43 -0.86 -12.62
N LEU A 71 -7.37 0.33 -13.22
CA LEU A 71 -8.20 0.69 -14.35
C LEU A 71 -7.92 -0.17 -15.57
N THR A 72 -6.65 -0.45 -15.88
CA THR A 72 -6.26 -1.31 -17.01
C THR A 72 -6.75 -2.74 -16.81
N TYR A 73 -6.76 -3.24 -15.57
CA TYR A 73 -7.34 -4.54 -15.24
C TYR A 73 -8.86 -4.56 -15.49
N LEU A 74 -9.57 -3.51 -15.07
CA LEU A 74 -11.01 -3.38 -15.28
C LEU A 74 -11.35 -3.17 -16.78
N ASP A 75 -10.57 -2.35 -17.47
CA ASP A 75 -10.72 -2.03 -18.89
C ASP A 75 -10.44 -3.23 -19.80
N ARG A 76 -9.59 -4.17 -19.37
CA ARG A 76 -9.41 -5.45 -20.08
C ARG A 76 -10.72 -6.23 -20.24
N GLN A 77 -11.65 -6.06 -19.30
CA GLN A 77 -12.98 -6.69 -19.35
C GLN A 77 -14.01 -5.80 -20.07
N LEU A 78 -13.88 -4.47 -20.00
CA LEU A 78 -14.89 -3.51 -20.43
C LEU A 78 -14.61 -2.80 -21.79
N LYS A 79 -13.36 -2.78 -22.27
CA LYS A 79 -12.89 -2.21 -23.55
C LYS A 79 -13.19 -0.71 -23.78
N TYR A 80 -13.18 0.10 -22.73
CA TYR A 80 -13.33 1.54 -22.76
C TYR A 80 -11.96 2.26 -22.77
N GLY A 81 -11.33 2.34 -23.95
CA GLY A 81 -10.04 3.02 -24.12
C GLY A 81 -10.01 4.50 -23.74
N TRP A 82 -11.18 5.14 -23.55
CA TRP A 82 -11.31 6.54 -23.11
C TRP A 82 -11.13 6.72 -21.59
N LEU A 83 -11.18 5.66 -20.79
CA LEU A 83 -11.06 5.78 -19.33
C LEU A 83 -9.66 6.20 -18.88
N LYS A 84 -8.60 5.77 -19.58
CA LYS A 84 -7.21 6.13 -19.26
C LYS A 84 -6.94 7.64 -19.35
N PRO A 85 -7.26 8.33 -20.45
CA PRO A 85 -7.08 9.78 -20.50
C PRO A 85 -7.94 10.50 -19.46
N VAL A 86 -9.17 10.04 -19.20
CA VAL A 86 -10.03 10.62 -18.16
C VAL A 86 -9.39 10.49 -16.77
N LEU A 87 -8.84 9.33 -16.43
CA LEU A 87 -8.12 9.14 -15.17
C LEU A 87 -6.92 10.09 -15.08
N LYS A 88 -6.14 10.23 -16.15
CA LYS A 88 -4.97 11.12 -16.19
C LYS A 88 -5.36 12.58 -15.99
N PHE A 89 -6.36 13.07 -16.72
CA PHE A 89 -6.86 14.44 -16.56
C PHE A 89 -7.48 14.67 -15.18
N GLY A 90 -8.29 13.72 -14.70
CA GLY A 90 -8.89 13.78 -13.36
C GLY A 90 -7.83 13.82 -12.26
N PHE A 91 -6.77 13.02 -12.37
CA PHE A 91 -5.66 13.03 -11.42
C PHE A 91 -4.94 14.39 -11.41
N LEU A 92 -4.64 14.95 -12.58
CA LEU A 92 -3.99 16.27 -12.68
C LEU A 92 -4.85 17.39 -12.07
N ILE A 93 -6.17 17.35 -12.31
CA ILE A 93 -7.12 18.30 -11.70
C ILE A 93 -7.12 18.15 -10.18
N MET A 94 -7.16 16.92 -9.66
CA MET A 94 -7.12 16.68 -8.21
C MET A 94 -5.81 17.12 -7.56
N VAL A 95 -4.67 16.96 -8.25
CA VAL A 95 -3.38 17.48 -7.78
C VAL A 95 -3.41 19.01 -7.72
N TYR A 96 -3.99 19.68 -8.72
CA TYR A 96 -4.15 21.13 -8.72
C TYR A 96 -5.06 21.59 -7.57
N ILE A 97 -6.24 20.97 -7.40
CA ILE A 97 -7.15 21.23 -6.28
C ILE A 97 -6.41 21.05 -4.95
N GLY A 98 -5.59 20.00 -4.84
CA GLY A 98 -4.76 19.73 -3.67
C GLY A 98 -3.74 20.82 -3.32
N SER A 99 -3.37 21.68 -4.27
CA SER A 99 -2.44 22.78 -4.05
C SER A 99 -3.11 24.09 -3.62
N VAL A 100 -4.43 24.21 -3.78
CA VAL A 100 -5.19 25.46 -3.54
C VAL A 100 -6.17 25.32 -2.36
N GLU A 101 -6.75 24.13 -2.18
CA GLU A 101 -7.72 23.86 -1.12
C GLU A 101 -7.09 23.64 0.25
N SER A 102 -7.90 23.80 1.30
CA SER A 102 -7.47 23.56 2.68
C SER A 102 -7.10 22.09 2.91
N ALA A 103 -6.09 21.86 3.76
CA ALA A 103 -5.67 20.52 4.14
C ALA A 103 -6.85 19.71 4.73
N SER A 104 -7.68 20.34 5.57
CA SER A 104 -8.84 19.69 6.19
C SER A 104 -9.84 19.14 5.16
N LEU A 105 -10.13 19.89 4.09
CA LEU A 105 -11.01 19.42 3.02
C LEU A 105 -10.42 18.19 2.31
N LEU A 106 -9.13 18.23 1.99
CA LEU A 106 -8.43 17.14 1.32
C LEU A 106 -8.34 15.89 2.20
N TRP A 107 -8.10 16.05 3.50
CA TRP A 107 -8.13 14.96 4.46
C TRP A 107 -9.53 14.34 4.56
N ASN A 108 -10.58 15.16 4.66
CA ASN A 108 -11.96 14.65 4.70
C ASN A 108 -12.34 13.86 3.42
N LEU A 109 -11.93 14.35 2.25
CA LEU A 109 -12.16 13.66 0.99
C LEU A 109 -11.34 12.35 0.91
N GLY A 110 -10.10 12.39 1.39
CA GLY A 110 -9.22 11.24 1.49
C GLY A 110 -9.78 10.15 2.40
N ASP A 111 -10.27 10.53 3.58
CA ASP A 111 -10.87 9.61 4.55
C ASP A 111 -12.11 8.92 3.99
N LEU A 112 -12.94 9.64 3.22
CA LEU A 112 -14.08 9.05 2.53
C LEU A 112 -13.63 8.02 1.49
N GLY A 113 -12.62 8.36 0.67
CA GLY A 113 -12.08 7.49 -0.36
C GLY A 113 -11.44 6.22 0.21
N ILE A 114 -10.47 6.38 1.11
CA ILE A 114 -9.76 5.27 1.75
C ILE A 114 -10.72 4.44 2.61
N GLY A 115 -11.63 5.09 3.34
CA GLY A 115 -12.64 4.41 4.13
C GLY A 115 -13.54 3.50 3.29
N SER A 116 -14.01 3.99 2.14
CA SER A 116 -14.82 3.18 1.23
C SER A 116 -14.06 1.96 0.69
N MET A 117 -12.79 2.14 0.29
CA MET A 117 -11.93 1.07 -0.19
C MET A 117 -11.64 0.04 0.91
N ALA A 118 -11.40 0.50 2.14
CA ALA A 118 -11.15 -0.35 3.30
C ALA A 118 -12.35 -1.25 3.61
N TRP A 119 -13.57 -0.70 3.60
CA TRP A 119 -14.79 -1.49 3.85
C TRP A 119 -15.00 -2.60 2.81
N LEU A 120 -14.83 -2.30 1.53
CA LEU A 120 -14.97 -3.30 0.46
C LEU A 120 -13.93 -4.42 0.62
N ASN A 121 -12.67 -4.06 0.87
CA ASN A 121 -11.60 -5.04 1.05
C ASN A 121 -11.78 -5.86 2.33
N LEU A 122 -12.24 -5.25 3.43
CA LEU A 122 -12.48 -5.94 4.68
C LEU A 122 -13.57 -7.01 4.51
N ILE A 123 -14.69 -6.66 3.86
CA ILE A 123 -15.78 -7.61 3.58
C ILE A 123 -15.26 -8.76 2.71
N ALA A 124 -14.49 -8.46 1.66
CA ALA A 124 -13.90 -9.47 0.79
C ALA A 124 -12.98 -10.43 1.57
N ILE A 125 -12.12 -9.90 2.45
CA ILE A 125 -11.24 -10.72 3.31
C ILE A 125 -12.07 -11.59 4.26
N LEU A 126 -13.14 -11.06 4.86
CA LEU A 126 -14.01 -11.83 5.75
C LEU A 126 -14.69 -12.99 5.01
N LEU A 127 -15.18 -12.78 3.79
CA LEU A 127 -15.76 -13.84 2.96
C LEU A 127 -14.72 -14.88 2.53
N LEU A 128 -13.50 -14.44 2.20
CA LEU A 128 -12.39 -15.30 1.80
C LEU A 128 -11.67 -15.97 2.98
N SER A 129 -11.95 -15.56 4.23
CA SER A 129 -11.24 -16.01 5.43
C SER A 129 -11.17 -17.53 5.56
N LYS A 130 -12.28 -18.24 5.28
CA LYS A 130 -12.32 -19.71 5.31
C LYS A 130 -11.36 -20.34 4.30
N ILE A 131 -11.31 -19.80 3.09
CA ILE A 131 -10.43 -20.26 2.02
C ILE A 131 -8.97 -19.95 2.39
N ALA A 132 -8.68 -18.71 2.79
CA ALA A 132 -7.35 -18.28 3.20
C ALA A 132 -6.79 -19.14 4.34
N LEU A 133 -7.59 -19.46 5.35
CA LEU A 133 -7.19 -20.34 6.45
C LEU A 133 -6.94 -21.78 5.98
N LYS A 134 -7.70 -22.29 5.00
CA LYS A 134 -7.47 -23.63 4.44
C LYS A 134 -6.14 -23.69 3.68
N VAL A 135 -5.85 -22.66 2.88
CA VAL A 135 -4.57 -22.50 2.18
C VAL A 135 -3.41 -22.37 3.15
N LEU A 136 -3.58 -21.59 4.22
CA LEU A 136 -2.55 -21.43 5.26
C LEU A 136 -2.25 -22.76 5.95
N LYS A 137 -3.27 -23.55 6.30
CA LYS A 137 -3.07 -24.88 6.91
C LYS A 137 -2.32 -25.85 6.00
N ASP A 138 -2.63 -25.86 4.71
CA ASP A 138 -1.91 -26.67 3.73
C ASP A 138 -0.42 -26.26 3.66
N TYR A 139 -0.16 -24.95 3.56
CA TYR A 139 1.20 -24.41 3.60
C TYR A 139 1.96 -24.80 4.88
N GLU A 140 1.34 -24.65 6.05
CA GLU A 140 1.96 -25.01 7.33
C GLU A 140 2.24 -26.51 7.45
N THR A 141 1.36 -27.36 6.89
CA THR A 141 1.54 -28.81 6.88
C THR A 141 2.75 -29.18 6.04
N GLN A 142 2.84 -28.66 4.81
CA GLN A 142 3.99 -28.91 3.94
C GLN A 142 5.31 -28.43 4.57
N LYS A 143 5.29 -27.26 5.22
CA LYS A 143 6.47 -26.72 5.93
C LYS A 143 6.89 -27.59 7.12
N LYS A 144 5.93 -28.14 7.89
CA LYS A 144 6.22 -29.07 9.00
C LYS A 144 6.79 -30.40 8.52
N GLU A 145 6.41 -30.84 7.33
CA GLU A 145 6.95 -32.03 6.68
C GLU A 145 8.36 -31.81 6.09
N GLY A 146 8.94 -30.60 6.24
CA GLY A 146 10.26 -30.25 5.70
C GLY A 146 10.30 -30.12 4.18
N LYS A 147 9.14 -30.02 3.53
CA LYS A 147 9.04 -29.81 2.08
C LYS A 147 9.17 -28.33 1.75
N ASP A 148 9.63 -28.02 0.53
CA ASP A 148 9.46 -26.70 -0.05
C ASP A 148 7.98 -26.52 -0.41
N PRO A 149 7.22 -25.60 0.24
CA PRO A 149 5.78 -25.56 0.10
C PRO A 149 5.33 -25.15 -1.31
N VAL A 150 4.54 -26.01 -1.96
CA VAL A 150 3.96 -25.75 -3.28
C VAL A 150 2.45 -25.67 -3.14
N PHE A 151 1.88 -24.53 -3.52
CA PHE A 151 0.43 -24.37 -3.51
C PHE A 151 -0.22 -25.24 -4.59
N ASN A 152 -1.06 -26.20 -4.17
CA ASN A 152 -1.90 -26.99 -5.06
C ASN A 152 -3.38 -26.75 -4.73
N PRO A 153 -4.16 -26.11 -5.62
CA PRO A 153 -5.59 -25.85 -5.42
C PRO A 153 -6.42 -27.07 -5.04
N LYS A 154 -6.05 -28.25 -5.55
CA LYS A 154 -6.79 -29.50 -5.30
C LYS A 154 -6.64 -29.98 -3.86
N ASN A 155 -5.48 -29.77 -3.22
CA ASN A 155 -5.26 -30.14 -1.82
C ASN A 155 -6.19 -29.37 -0.88
N VAL A 156 -6.56 -28.16 -1.28
CA VAL A 156 -7.46 -27.29 -0.54
C VAL A 156 -8.88 -27.30 -1.11
N GLY A 157 -9.22 -28.19 -2.03
CA GLY A 157 -10.57 -28.35 -2.60
C GLY A 157 -11.08 -27.08 -3.29
N ILE A 158 -10.20 -26.33 -3.95
CA ILE A 158 -10.55 -25.17 -4.77
C ILE A 158 -10.35 -25.57 -6.23
N GLU A 159 -11.39 -25.43 -7.03
CA GLU A 159 -11.39 -25.76 -8.45
C GLU A 159 -11.35 -24.49 -9.32
N GLY A 160 -10.86 -24.61 -10.56
CA GLY A 160 -10.85 -23.51 -11.53
C GLY A 160 -9.64 -22.58 -11.47
N LEU A 161 -8.63 -22.88 -10.64
CA LEU A 161 -7.38 -22.14 -10.56
C LEU A 161 -6.32 -22.69 -11.52
N THR A 162 -6.61 -22.64 -12.82
CA THR A 162 -5.81 -23.27 -13.90
C THR A 162 -4.32 -22.94 -13.83
N PHE A 163 -3.98 -21.67 -13.60
CA PHE A 163 -2.59 -21.23 -13.46
C PHE A 163 -1.85 -21.94 -12.33
N TRP A 164 -2.47 -22.05 -11.16
CA TRP A 164 -1.85 -22.67 -9.98
C TRP A 164 -1.79 -24.20 -10.11
N GLU A 165 -2.78 -24.81 -10.75
CA GLU A 165 -2.76 -26.24 -11.07
C GLU A 165 -1.61 -26.60 -12.02
N GLU A 166 -1.38 -25.79 -13.06
CA GLU A 166 -0.27 -25.99 -14.00
C GLU A 166 1.08 -25.78 -13.33
N ARG A 167 1.20 -24.73 -12.52
CA ARG A 167 2.43 -24.40 -11.79
C ARG A 167 2.81 -25.51 -10.81
N SER A 168 1.87 -26.05 -10.05
CA SER A 168 2.10 -27.18 -9.13
C SER A 168 2.63 -28.41 -9.88
N LYS A 169 2.01 -28.77 -11.02
CA LYS A 169 2.47 -29.88 -11.87
C LYS A 169 3.85 -29.65 -12.47
N GLU A 170 4.21 -28.40 -12.76
CA GLU A 170 5.55 -28.06 -13.27
C GLU A 170 6.62 -28.29 -12.20
N VAL A 171 6.36 -27.86 -10.95
CA VAL A 171 7.28 -28.03 -9.83
C VAL A 171 7.45 -29.52 -9.49
N GLU A 172 6.37 -30.29 -9.44
CA GLU A 172 6.41 -31.75 -9.21
C GLU A 172 7.23 -32.47 -10.29
N ARG A 173 7.07 -32.10 -11.57
CA ARG A 173 7.86 -32.67 -12.68
C ARG A 173 9.35 -32.35 -12.55
N LYS A 174 9.72 -31.14 -12.14
CA LYS A 174 11.13 -30.76 -11.94
C LYS A 174 11.75 -31.53 -10.78
N SER A 175 11.07 -31.61 -9.63
CA SER A 175 11.53 -32.38 -8.46
C SER A 175 11.70 -33.87 -8.78
N SER A 176 10.79 -34.45 -9.57
CA SER A 176 10.87 -35.85 -9.98
C SER A 176 12.07 -36.12 -10.90
N ARG A 177 12.36 -35.21 -11.84
CA ARG A 177 13.53 -35.31 -12.72
C ARG A 177 14.85 -35.18 -11.96
N GLU A 178 14.94 -34.26 -11.01
CA GLU A 178 16.14 -34.10 -10.18
C GLU A 178 16.44 -35.36 -9.36
N LYS A 179 15.41 -35.98 -8.75
CA LYS A 179 15.58 -37.24 -8.02
C LYS A 179 16.12 -38.37 -8.91
N VAL A 180 15.59 -38.51 -10.13
CA VAL A 180 16.07 -39.52 -11.09
C VAL A 180 17.54 -39.29 -11.45
N ILE A 181 17.95 -38.04 -11.69
CA ILE A 181 19.36 -37.71 -12.01
C ILE A 181 20.29 -38.01 -10.82
N VAL A 182 19.86 -37.71 -9.60
CA VAL A 182 20.65 -37.99 -8.38
C VAL A 182 20.80 -39.50 -8.17
N ASP A 183 19.71 -40.27 -8.31
CA ASP A 183 19.74 -41.72 -8.17
C ASP A 183 20.60 -42.42 -9.23
N ASP A 184 20.62 -41.90 -10.46
CA ASP A 184 21.51 -42.43 -11.52
C ASP A 184 22.98 -42.09 -11.26
N ASN A 185 23.29 -40.93 -10.69
CA ASN A 185 24.67 -40.55 -10.33
C ASN A 185 25.21 -41.31 -9.10
N LEU A 186 24.34 -41.79 -8.21
CA LEU A 186 24.73 -42.58 -7.03
C LEU A 186 25.00 -44.06 -7.34
N LYS A 187 24.67 -44.53 -8.54
CA LYS A 187 24.88 -45.93 -9.00
C LYS A 187 26.18 -46.13 -9.79
N LEU A 188 27.02 -45.10 -9.91
CA LEU A 188 28.37 -45.14 -10.48
C LEU A 188 29.42 -45.17 -9.37
#